data_AF-A0A3D5B1W0-F1
#
_entry.id   AF-A0A3D5B1W0-F1
#
_cell.length_a   1.000
_cell.length_b   1.000
_cell.length_c   1.000
_cell.angle_alpha   90.00
_cell.angle_beta   90.00
_cell.angle_gamma   90.00
#
_symmetry.space_group_name_H-M   'P 1'
#
loop_
_entity.id
_entity.type
_entity.pdbx_description
1 polymer ?
#
loop_
_entity_poly.entity_id
_entity_poly.type
_entity_poly.pdbx_seq_one_letter_code
_entity_poly.pdbx_strand_id
1 'polypeptide(L)'
;MAISIDPLTFVILIPREDMTLIQSIPTEIRELDLNWFRLALKAYEAAVYGIYLLKTHNHNTEVTLGSLTFARVIEILPPYTITFEDGQYAVNLVNANSNVSDRTNVNQVSVRSSNSAGLVAATSTVTVEDINAIADAVWDELVSSHTIPGSTGKTLKDTKSKATLASLK
;
A
#
# COMPACT_ATOMS: atom_id res chain seq x y z
N MET A 1 1.18 13.04 -13.73
CA MET A 1 2.52 12.46 -13.49
C MET A 1 3.50 13.57 -13.70
N ALA A 2 4.12 14.04 -12.62
CA ALA A 2 4.86 15.28 -12.60
C ALA A 2 6.31 15.16 -12.11
N ILE A 3 6.76 13.95 -11.75
CA ILE A 3 8.19 13.69 -11.52
C ILE A 3 9.00 14.16 -12.72
N SER A 4 10.04 14.94 -12.43
CA SER A 4 10.97 15.48 -13.41
C SER A 4 12.40 15.19 -12.99
N ILE A 5 13.30 15.09 -13.98
CA ILE A 5 14.73 14.92 -13.73
C ILE A 5 15.48 16.08 -14.39
N ASP A 6 16.25 16.83 -13.60
CA ASP A 6 17.14 17.84 -14.14
C ASP A 6 18.36 17.16 -14.80
N PRO A 7 18.56 17.33 -16.12
CA PRO A 7 19.64 16.66 -16.84
C PRO A 7 21.04 17.20 -16.51
N LEU A 8 21.15 18.39 -15.90
CA LEU A 8 22.42 19.02 -15.54
C LEU A 8 22.83 18.67 -14.11
N THR A 9 21.86 18.68 -13.18
CA THR A 9 22.12 18.46 -11.75
C THR A 9 21.81 17.04 -11.27
N PHE A 10 21.18 16.22 -12.11
CA PHE A 10 20.74 14.86 -11.78
C PHE A 10 19.80 14.80 -10.57
N VAL A 11 19.02 15.87 -10.35
CA VAL A 11 18.01 15.93 -9.29
C VAL A 11 16.69 15.39 -9.82
N ILE A 12 16.15 14.39 -9.13
CA ILE A 12 14.79 13.86 -9.31
C ILE A 12 13.87 14.65 -8.38
N LEU A 13 12.95 15.43 -8.96
CA LEU A 13 11.95 16.18 -8.21
C LEU A 13 10.69 15.31 -8.03
N ILE A 14 10.18 15.22 -6.81
CA ILE A 14 8.94 14.50 -6.48
C ILE A 14 7.88 15.50 -5.97
N PRO A 15 6.88 15.81 -6.81
CA PRO A 15 5.75 16.66 -6.42
C PRO A 15 4.82 16.01 -5.40
N ARG A 16 4.08 16.84 -4.64
CA ARG A 16 3.07 16.37 -3.67
C ARG A 16 1.94 15.61 -4.33
N GLU A 17 1.57 15.98 -5.55
CA GLU A 17 0.49 15.33 -6.32
C GLU A 17 0.81 13.89 -6.72
N ASP A 18 2.09 13.54 -6.79
CA ASP A 18 2.57 12.19 -7.09
C ASP A 18 2.65 11.30 -5.84
N MET A 19 2.17 11.78 -4.68
CA MET A 19 2.10 11.04 -3.42
C MET A 19 0.68 11.00 -2.85
N THR A 20 0.34 9.88 -2.22
CA THR A 20 -0.96 9.68 -1.57
C THR A 20 -1.01 10.41 -0.24
N LEU A 21 -2.03 11.23 0.00
CA LEU A 21 -2.27 11.86 1.30
C LEU A 21 -2.87 10.85 2.28
N ILE A 22 -2.19 10.61 3.41
CA ILE A 22 -2.65 9.70 4.46
C ILE A 22 -3.27 10.47 5.62
N GLN A 23 -2.69 11.61 5.96
CA GLN A 23 -3.16 12.46 7.03
C GLN A 23 -2.83 13.91 6.71
N SER A 24 -3.73 14.84 7.07
CA SER A 24 -3.49 16.28 6.94
C SER A 24 -3.30 17.00 8.28
N ILE A 25 -3.86 16.47 9.37
CA ILE A 25 -3.88 17.10 10.71
C ILE A 25 -3.64 16.01 11.76
N PRO A 26 -2.82 16.24 12.83
CA PRO A 26 -2.12 17.48 13.19
C PRO A 26 -0.83 17.76 12.41
N THR A 27 -0.34 16.78 11.64
CA THR A 27 0.81 16.93 10.74
C THR A 27 0.51 16.18 9.45
N GLU A 28 0.89 16.77 8.32
CA GLU A 28 0.71 16.15 7.01
C GLU A 28 1.63 14.93 6.86
N ILE A 29 1.04 13.80 6.50
CA ILE A 29 1.74 12.55 6.20
C ILE A 29 1.29 12.10 4.82
N ARG A 30 2.27 11.81 3.97
CA ARG A 30 2.05 11.26 2.64
C ARG A 30 2.78 9.95 2.48
N GLU A 31 2.32 9.17 1.51
CA GLU A 31 2.95 7.91 1.11
C GLU A 31 3.44 8.01 -0.33
N LEU A 32 4.69 7.61 -0.53
CA LEU A 32 5.25 7.36 -1.85
C LEU A 32 5.32 5.85 -2.07
N ASP A 33 4.53 5.36 -3.01
CA ASP A 33 4.66 3.99 -3.50
C ASP A 33 5.92 3.88 -4.36
N LEU A 34 6.90 3.13 -3.88
CA LEU A 34 8.17 2.95 -4.57
C LEU A 34 8.05 2.08 -5.83
N ASN A 35 7.08 1.17 -5.89
CA ASN A 35 6.77 0.40 -7.09
C ASN A 35 6.21 1.30 -8.21
N TRP A 36 5.37 2.27 -7.84
CA TRP A 36 4.94 3.31 -8.77
C TRP A 36 6.11 4.22 -9.18
N PHE A 37 6.91 4.66 -8.21
CA PHE A 37 8.06 5.55 -8.44
C PHE A 37 9.06 4.97 -9.44
N ARG A 38 9.45 3.68 -9.31
CA ARG A 38 10.35 3.04 -10.30
C ARG A 38 9.76 3.00 -11.70
N LEU A 39 8.44 2.84 -11.83
CA LEU A 39 7.76 2.80 -13.12
C LEU A 39 7.72 4.21 -13.74
N ALA A 40 7.50 5.23 -12.93
CA ALA A 40 7.60 6.62 -13.36
C ALA A 40 9.02 6.96 -13.86
N LEU A 41 10.07 6.55 -13.15
CA LEU A 41 11.45 6.70 -13.62
C LEU A 41 11.70 5.92 -14.91
N LYS A 42 11.20 4.68 -15.02
CA LYS A 42 11.34 3.89 -16.24
C LYS A 42 10.63 4.53 -17.43
N ALA A 43 9.46 5.11 -17.21
CA ALA A 43 8.72 5.86 -18.21
C ALA A 43 9.49 7.13 -18.64
N TYR A 44 10.12 7.83 -17.69
CA TYR A 44 10.97 8.99 -17.98
C TYR A 44 12.19 8.59 -18.84
N GLU A 45 12.91 7.53 -18.46
CA GLU A 45 14.05 6.98 -19.23
C GLU A 45 13.66 6.61 -20.67
N ALA A 46 12.42 6.16 -20.90
CA ALA A 46 11.91 5.81 -22.22
C ALA A 46 11.40 7.03 -23.01
N ALA A 47 11.20 8.18 -22.36
CA ALA A 47 10.73 9.40 -22.99
C ALA A 47 11.87 10.13 -23.72
N VAL A 48 11.51 11.01 -24.67
CA VAL A 48 12.46 11.79 -25.49
C VAL A 48 13.50 12.55 -24.65
N TYR A 49 13.11 13.04 -23.47
CA TYR A 49 14.01 13.75 -22.57
C TYR A 49 14.86 12.84 -21.66
N GLY A 50 14.54 11.55 -21.56
CA GLY A 50 15.28 10.60 -20.72
C GLY A 50 16.23 9.68 -21.48
N ILE A 51 16.10 9.54 -22.81
CA ILE A 51 16.94 8.60 -23.59
C ILE A 51 18.44 8.90 -23.55
N TYR A 52 18.82 10.16 -23.29
CA TYR A 52 20.22 10.58 -23.20
C TYR A 52 20.77 10.57 -21.77
N LEU A 53 19.92 10.27 -20.78
CA LEU A 53 20.29 10.24 -19.38
C LEU A 53 20.87 8.87 -18.98
N LEU A 54 21.66 8.87 -17.91
CA LEU A 54 22.15 7.64 -17.30
C LEU A 54 21.00 6.85 -16.67
N LYS A 55 21.19 5.54 -16.51
CA LYS A 55 20.23 4.68 -15.79
C LYS A 55 19.98 5.23 -14.38
N THR A 56 18.72 5.44 -14.03
CA THR A 56 18.31 6.09 -12.77
C THR A 56 18.34 5.15 -11.58
N HIS A 57 17.96 3.88 -11.78
CA HIS A 57 17.78 2.94 -10.69
C HIS A 57 18.04 1.48 -11.09
N ASN A 58 18.53 0.68 -10.15
CA ASN A 58 18.44 -0.78 -10.20
C ASN A 58 17.14 -1.24 -9.54
N HIS A 59 16.54 -2.30 -10.09
CA HIS A 59 15.34 -2.92 -9.53
C HIS A 59 15.53 -4.44 -9.50
N ASN A 60 15.32 -5.03 -8.33
CA ASN A 60 15.10 -6.46 -8.19
C ASN A 60 13.64 -6.68 -7.80
N THR A 61 12.96 -7.58 -8.50
CA THR A 61 11.55 -7.89 -8.21
C THR A 61 11.42 -8.64 -6.88
N GLU A 62 10.20 -8.78 -6.39
CA GLU A 62 9.88 -9.65 -5.26
C GLU A 62 10.35 -11.08 -5.54
N VAL A 63 10.95 -11.70 -4.51
CA VAL A 63 11.48 -13.07 -4.60
C VAL A 63 10.79 -13.92 -3.56
N THR A 64 10.15 -15.01 -4.00
CA THR A 64 9.56 -15.98 -3.08
C THR A 64 10.58 -17.09 -2.79
N LEU A 65 10.87 -17.30 -1.51
CA LEU A 65 11.70 -18.40 -1.01
C LEU A 65 10.89 -19.18 0.03
N GLY A 66 10.37 -20.35 -0.35
CA GLY A 66 9.45 -21.13 0.48
C GLY A 66 8.13 -20.37 0.71
N SER A 67 7.74 -20.18 1.97
CA SER A 67 6.53 -19.46 2.36
C SER A 67 6.73 -17.94 2.55
N LEU A 68 7.95 -17.43 2.32
CA LEU A 68 8.27 -16.01 2.48
C LEU A 68 8.43 -15.35 1.11
N THR A 69 7.73 -14.24 0.90
CA THR A 69 7.96 -13.34 -0.25
C THR A 69 8.75 -12.14 0.22
N PHE A 70 10.01 -12.05 -0.20
CA PHE A 70 10.85 -10.89 0.02
C PHE A 70 10.36 -9.72 -0.83
N ALA A 71 10.23 -8.55 -0.20
CA ALA A 71 9.88 -7.33 -0.91
C ALA A 71 10.91 -7.01 -2.01
N ARG A 72 10.44 -6.38 -3.09
CA ARG A 72 11.29 -5.85 -4.15
C ARG A 72 12.34 -4.87 -3.59
N VAL A 73 13.44 -4.72 -4.30
CA VAL A 73 14.53 -3.80 -3.96
C VAL A 73 14.69 -2.77 -5.07
N ILE A 74 14.76 -1.49 -4.70
CA ILE A 74 14.97 -0.36 -5.61
C ILE A 74 16.16 0.45 -5.11
N GLU A 75 17.23 0.47 -5.90
CA GLU A 75 18.43 1.24 -5.60
C GLU A 75 18.56 2.39 -6.59
N ILE A 76 18.55 3.62 -6.08
CA ILE A 76 18.80 4.82 -6.84
C ILE A 76 20.31 4.97 -7.05
N LEU A 77 20.69 5.10 -8.32
CA LEU A 77 22.09 5.07 -8.73
C LEU A 77 22.72 6.47 -8.67
N PRO A 78 24.01 6.58 -8.30
CA PRO A 78 24.78 7.77 -8.61
C PRO A 78 24.75 8.06 -10.12
N PRO A 79 24.66 9.34 -10.55
CA PRO A 79 24.74 10.56 -9.74
C PRO A 79 23.41 11.05 -9.13
N TYR A 80 22.29 10.35 -9.31
CA TYR A 80 20.96 10.89 -9.03
C TYR A 80 20.67 11.17 -7.55
N THR A 81 20.18 12.35 -7.24
CA THR A 81 19.66 12.74 -5.91
C THR A 81 18.16 13.01 -5.98
N ILE A 82 17.48 13.01 -4.84
CA ILE A 82 16.03 13.16 -4.77
C ILE A 82 15.69 14.40 -3.98
N THR A 83 14.77 15.22 -4.49
CA THR A 83 14.21 16.36 -3.77
C THR A 83 12.69 16.24 -3.78
N PHE A 84 12.10 16.24 -2.59
CA PHE A 84 10.66 16.37 -2.45
C PHE A 84 10.27 17.84 -2.57
N GLU A 85 9.10 18.12 -3.14
CA GLU A 85 8.54 19.46 -3.17
C GLU A 85 8.55 20.10 -1.77
N ASP A 86 8.95 21.37 -1.69
CA ASP A 86 9.21 22.02 -0.42
C ASP A 86 7.98 22.09 0.50
N GLY A 87 8.28 22.00 1.80
CA GLY A 87 7.36 22.26 2.89
C GLY A 87 7.51 21.28 4.05
N GLN A 88 6.68 21.48 5.07
CA GLN A 88 6.80 20.75 6.34
C GLN A 88 5.81 19.60 6.41
N TYR A 89 6.26 18.38 6.09
CA TYR A 89 5.46 17.17 6.15
C TYR A 89 6.35 15.93 6.27
N ALA A 90 5.74 14.77 6.48
CA ALA A 90 6.45 13.49 6.44
C ALA A 90 6.06 12.66 5.22
N VAL A 91 7.03 11.92 4.68
CA VAL A 91 6.82 10.95 3.59
C VAL A 91 7.19 9.57 4.09
N ASN A 92 6.22 8.66 4.08
CA ASN A 92 6.44 7.25 4.30
C ASN A 92 6.75 6.58 2.96
N LEU A 93 7.85 5.82 2.91
CA LEU A 93 8.17 5.00 1.77
C LEU A 93 7.58 3.61 1.94
N VAL A 94 6.84 3.14 0.94
CA VAL A 94 6.11 1.86 0.98
C VAL A 94 6.38 1.00 -0.27
N ASN A 95 6.03 -0.28 -0.19
CA ASN A 95 6.04 -1.26 -1.28
C ASN A 95 7.42 -1.63 -1.88
N ALA A 96 8.54 -1.18 -1.30
CA ALA A 96 9.87 -1.66 -1.65
C ALA A 96 10.92 -1.36 -0.56
N ASN A 97 12.01 -2.11 -0.56
CA ASN A 97 13.25 -1.72 0.11
C ASN A 97 14.02 -0.74 -0.78
N SER A 98 14.58 0.35 -0.24
CA SER A 98 15.31 1.30 -1.07
C SER A 98 16.40 2.11 -0.35
N ASN A 99 17.29 2.73 -1.09
CA ASN A 99 18.24 3.74 -0.56
C ASN A 99 17.72 5.17 -0.72
N VAL A 100 16.42 5.38 -0.95
CA VAL A 100 15.84 6.71 -1.24
C VAL A 100 16.17 7.70 -0.12
N SER A 101 16.05 7.29 1.16
CA SER A 101 16.38 8.15 2.30
C SER A 101 17.84 8.59 2.36
N ASP A 102 18.75 7.84 1.74
CA ASP A 102 20.18 8.19 1.68
C ASP A 102 20.50 9.12 0.50
N ARG A 103 19.64 9.12 -0.52
CA ARG A 103 19.79 9.92 -1.75
C ARG A 103 18.98 11.21 -1.73
N THR A 104 18.22 11.46 -0.67
CA THR A 104 17.42 12.67 -0.53
C THR A 104 18.26 13.87 -0.12
N ASN A 105 18.12 14.95 -0.88
CA ASN A 105 18.67 16.26 -0.52
C ASN A 105 17.94 16.80 0.72
N VAL A 106 18.69 17.50 1.57
CA VAL A 106 18.15 18.05 2.81
C VAL A 106 17.11 19.13 2.51
N ASN A 107 15.90 18.97 3.04
CA ASN A 107 14.82 19.96 3.01
C ASN A 107 13.98 19.87 4.31
N GLN A 108 12.80 20.48 4.33
CA GLN A 108 11.87 20.44 5.47
C GLN A 108 10.94 19.21 5.49
N VAL A 109 11.16 18.26 4.58
CA VAL A 109 10.37 17.03 4.46
C VAL A 109 11.06 15.91 5.23
N SER A 110 10.34 15.29 6.15
CA SER A 110 10.84 14.14 6.91
C SER A 110 10.59 12.85 6.14
N VAL A 111 11.65 12.25 5.58
CA VAL A 111 11.56 10.97 4.89
C VAL A 111 11.67 9.83 5.90
N ARG A 112 10.68 8.96 5.89
CA ARG A 112 10.56 7.79 6.76
C ARG A 112 10.61 6.55 5.89
N SER A 113 11.83 6.02 5.73
CA SER A 113 12.02 4.77 5.00
C SER A 113 11.69 3.57 5.87
N SER A 114 10.83 2.69 5.37
CA SER A 114 10.62 1.35 5.93
C SER A 114 11.75 0.41 5.50
N ASN A 115 13.00 0.79 5.76
CA ASN A 115 14.19 0.01 5.38
C ASN A 115 14.54 -1.00 6.48
N SER A 116 13.67 -1.98 6.69
CA SER A 116 14.06 -3.15 7.48
C SER A 116 14.60 -4.21 6.54
N ALA A 117 15.89 -4.54 6.66
CA ALA A 117 16.45 -5.72 5.99
C ALA A 117 15.63 -6.94 6.40
N GLY A 118 14.90 -7.55 5.45
CA GLY A 118 13.97 -8.64 5.71
C GLY A 118 12.49 -8.26 5.81
N LEU A 119 12.07 -7.10 5.30
CA LEU A 119 10.64 -6.84 5.09
C LEU A 119 10.05 -7.91 4.16
N VAL A 120 9.27 -8.81 4.74
CA VAL A 120 8.40 -9.73 4.01
C VAL A 120 7.23 -8.91 3.49
N ALA A 121 6.91 -9.04 2.20
CA ALA A 121 5.67 -8.45 1.68
C ALA A 121 4.53 -9.00 2.53
N ALA A 122 3.86 -8.14 3.30
CA ALA A 122 2.73 -8.54 4.13
C ALA A 122 1.54 -8.81 3.20
N THR A 123 1.54 -9.96 2.55
CA THR A 123 0.37 -10.44 1.85
C THR A 123 -0.59 -10.95 2.93
N SER A 124 -1.50 -10.09 3.38
CA SER A 124 -2.75 -10.54 3.99
C SER A 124 -3.58 -11.23 2.92
N THR A 125 -3.11 -12.38 2.44
CA THR A 125 -3.80 -13.18 1.45
C THR A 125 -4.96 -13.84 2.17
N VAL A 126 -6.19 -13.43 1.84
CA VAL A 126 -7.38 -14.21 2.19
C VAL A 126 -7.30 -15.49 1.38
N THR A 127 -7.03 -16.60 2.05
CA THR A 127 -6.97 -17.93 1.46
C THR A 127 -8.39 -18.47 1.22
N VAL A 128 -8.52 -19.52 0.41
CA VAL A 128 -9.82 -20.18 0.23
C VAL A 128 -10.28 -20.80 1.54
N GLU A 129 -9.34 -21.24 2.38
CA GLU A 129 -9.57 -21.73 3.73
C GLU A 129 -10.15 -20.63 4.63
N ASP A 130 -9.65 -19.40 4.57
CA ASP A 130 -10.20 -18.26 5.32
C ASP A 130 -11.63 -17.95 4.88
N ILE A 131 -11.91 -18.01 3.58
CA ILE A 131 -13.27 -17.80 3.03
C ILE A 131 -14.22 -18.89 3.53
N ASN A 132 -13.79 -20.15 3.48
CA ASN A 132 -14.60 -21.27 3.95
C ASN A 132 -14.86 -21.16 5.46
N ALA A 133 -13.84 -20.80 6.26
CA ALA A 133 -14.00 -20.61 7.70
C ALA A 133 -15.01 -19.50 8.03
N ILE A 134 -14.98 -18.39 7.28
CA ILE A 134 -15.98 -17.32 7.43
C ILE A 134 -17.37 -17.80 7.00
N ALA A 135 -17.47 -18.53 5.89
CA ALA A 135 -18.74 -19.05 5.40
C ALA A 135 -19.39 -20.01 6.41
N ASP A 136 -18.62 -20.97 6.92
CA ASP A 136 -19.07 -21.91 7.96
C ASP A 136 -19.51 -21.15 9.21
N ALA A 137 -18.72 -20.19 9.68
CA ALA A 137 -19.06 -19.38 10.84
C ALA A 137 -20.31 -18.51 10.67
N VAL A 138 -20.68 -18.13 9.44
CA VAL A 138 -21.88 -17.30 9.16
C VAL A 138 -23.12 -18.17 8.93
N TRP A 139 -22.99 -19.27 8.19
CA TRP A 139 -24.12 -20.10 7.77
C TRP A 139 -24.53 -21.13 8.82
N ASP A 140 -23.57 -21.67 9.58
CA ASP A 140 -23.85 -22.64 10.65
C ASP A 140 -24.05 -21.96 12.02
N GLU A 141 -24.14 -20.62 12.04
CA GLU A 141 -24.36 -19.87 13.27
C GLU A 141 -25.73 -20.18 13.89
N LEU A 142 -25.72 -20.41 15.20
CA LEU A 142 -26.92 -20.81 15.91
C LEU A 142 -27.90 -19.65 16.02
N VAL A 143 -29.11 -19.81 15.48
CA VAL A 143 -30.17 -18.77 15.53
C VAL A 143 -30.52 -18.35 16.97
N SER A 144 -30.31 -19.21 17.97
CA SER A 144 -30.53 -18.83 19.37
C SER A 144 -29.54 -17.78 19.89
N SER A 145 -28.38 -17.62 19.26
CA SER A 145 -27.42 -16.54 19.52
C SER A 145 -27.94 -15.18 19.01
N HIS A 146 -28.87 -15.17 18.04
CA HIS A 146 -29.38 -13.96 17.41
C HIS A 146 -30.79 -13.57 17.88
N THR A 147 -31.02 -13.55 19.20
CA THR A 147 -32.36 -13.29 19.78
C THR A 147 -32.61 -11.83 20.17
N ILE A 148 -31.67 -10.93 19.88
CA ILE A 148 -31.82 -9.50 20.16
C ILE A 148 -32.97 -8.90 19.34
N PRO A 149 -33.86 -8.08 19.93
CA PRO A 149 -34.92 -7.38 19.19
C PRO A 149 -34.36 -6.58 18.00
N GLY A 150 -34.96 -6.74 16.83
CA GLY A 150 -34.53 -6.08 15.59
C GLY A 150 -33.49 -6.86 14.78
N SER A 151 -32.97 -7.98 15.27
CA SER A 151 -32.08 -8.84 14.49
C SER A 151 -32.84 -9.70 13.46
N THR A 152 -32.14 -10.12 12.40
CA THR A 152 -32.67 -11.11 11.43
C THR A 152 -33.00 -12.44 12.12
N GLY A 153 -32.14 -12.92 13.02
CA GLY A 153 -32.36 -14.19 13.73
C GLY A 153 -33.61 -14.19 14.62
N LYS A 154 -33.93 -13.06 15.27
CA LYS A 154 -35.16 -12.91 16.05
C LYS A 154 -36.38 -12.94 15.14
N THR A 155 -36.34 -12.26 14.00
CA THR A 155 -37.44 -12.26 13.03
C THR A 155 -37.74 -13.67 12.53
N LEU A 156 -36.71 -14.45 12.18
CA LEU A 156 -36.87 -15.84 11.74
C LEU A 156 -37.43 -16.74 12.84
N LYS A 157 -36.93 -16.62 14.08
CA LYS A 157 -37.44 -17.36 15.24
C LYS A 157 -38.92 -17.06 15.50
N ASP A 158 -39.29 -15.78 15.55
CA ASP A 158 -40.66 -15.33 15.79
C ASP A 158 -41.60 -15.80 14.66
N THR A 159 -41.13 -15.77 13.41
CA THR A 159 -41.89 -16.24 12.25
C THR A 159 -42.16 -17.75 12.33
N LYS A 160 -41.14 -18.55 12.71
CA LYS A 160 -41.29 -19.99 12.92
C LYS A 160 -42.33 -20.27 14.00
N SER A 161 -42.24 -19.61 15.15
CA SER A 161 -43.22 -19.76 16.23
C SER A 161 -44.64 -19.41 15.78
N LYS A 162 -44.83 -18.27 15.08
CA LYS A 162 -46.14 -17.87 14.54
C LYS A 162 -46.71 -18.91 13.58
N ALA A 163 -45.89 -19.46 12.69
CA ALA A 163 -46.31 -20.51 11.76
C ALA A 163 -46.77 -21.78 12.48
N THR A 164 -46.07 -22.20 13.55
CA THR A 164 -46.46 -23.38 14.34
C THR A 164 -47.77 -23.16 15.10
N LEU A 165 -48.03 -21.95 15.62
CA LEU A 165 -49.32 -21.62 16.24
C LEU A 165 -50.47 -21.61 15.22
N ALA A 166 -50.20 -21.19 13.98
CA ALA A 166 -51.21 -21.15 12.93
C ALA A 166 -51.63 -22.56 12.47
N SER A 167 -50.72 -23.54 12.49
CA SER A 167 -51.02 -24.92 12.07
C SER A 167 -51.81 -25.74 13.09
N LEU A 168 -52.03 -25.22 14.31
CA LEU A 168 -52.78 -25.87 15.38
C LEU A 168 -54.28 -25.48 15.39
N LYS A 169 -54.70 -24.63 14.44
CA LYS A 169 -56.09 -24.21 14.24
C LYS A 169 -56.63 -24.82 12.96
#